data_AF-A0AAJ5ZXF0-F1
#
_entry.id   AF-A0AAJ5ZXF0-F1
#
_cell.length_a   1.000
_cell.length_b   1.000
_cell.length_c   1.000
_cell.angle_alpha   90.00
_cell.angle_beta   90.00
_cell.angle_gamma   90.00
#
_symmetry.space_group_name_H-M   'P 1'
#
loop_
_entity.id
_entity.type
_entity.pdbx_description
1 polymer ?
#
loop_
_entity_poly.entity_id
_entity_poly.type
_entity_poly.pdbx_seq_one_letter_code
_entity_poly.pdbx_strand_id
1 'polypeptide(L)'
;MTNLEPDDQEEKPLDPALENVRRKMVRLQIVSVAIMVVSLMAVFGAVVYKTMRPAPKAAGQAASNIPADAPVAVSAALPQGFTVLSTALSGNQVLFYGTLASGQRQAVVFDYGIGRIVATISLSN
;
A
#
# COMPACT_ATOMS: atom_id res chain seq x y z
N MET A 1 41.67 -25.79 -43.13
CA MET A 1 41.66 -24.32 -43.30
C MET A 1 40.62 -24.04 -44.36
N THR A 2 39.40 -23.70 -43.93
CA THR A 2 38.26 -23.45 -44.82
C THR A 2 38.25 -21.97 -45.13
N ASN A 3 38.40 -21.65 -46.41
CA ASN A 3 38.46 -20.29 -46.92
C ASN A 3 37.09 -19.61 -46.72
N LEU A 4 37.04 -18.54 -45.93
CA LEU A 4 35.88 -17.66 -45.81
C LEU A 4 36.13 -16.49 -46.76
N GLU A 5 35.56 -16.57 -47.96
CA GLU A 5 35.42 -15.40 -48.83
C GLU A 5 34.36 -14.48 -48.19
N PRO A 6 34.66 -13.19 -47.95
CA PRO A 6 33.64 -12.23 -47.57
C PRO A 6 32.77 -12.00 -48.80
N ASP A 7 31.50 -12.39 -48.71
CA ASP A 7 30.49 -12.06 -49.70
C ASP A 7 30.24 -10.55 -49.63
N ASP A 8 30.99 -9.80 -50.43
CA ASP A 8 30.73 -8.41 -50.80
C ASP A 8 29.39 -8.35 -51.54
N GLN A 9 28.28 -8.52 -50.81
CA GLN A 9 26.96 -8.17 -51.30
C GLN A 9 26.85 -6.65 -51.33
N GLU A 10 27.39 -6.10 -52.42
CA GLU A 10 26.94 -4.93 -53.16
C GLU A 10 25.72 -4.26 -52.51
N GLU A 11 25.92 -3.03 -52.02
CA GLU A 11 24.86 -2.10 -51.65
C GLU A 11 23.96 -1.81 -52.88
N LYS A 12 23.06 -2.74 -53.19
CA LYS A 12 21.94 -2.54 -54.10
C LYS A 12 21.16 -1.34 -53.55
N PRO A 13 20.96 -0.25 -54.31
CA PRO A 13 20.21 0.90 -53.82
C PRO A 13 18.85 0.39 -53.36
N LEU A 14 18.54 0.54 -52.06
CA LEU A 14 17.25 0.11 -51.53
C LEU A 14 16.16 0.79 -52.36
N ASP A 15 15.31 -0.01 -53.00
CA ASP A 15 14.15 0.49 -53.74
C ASP A 15 13.45 1.56 -52.89
N PRO A 16 13.10 2.74 -53.43
CA PRO A 16 12.53 3.84 -52.64
C PRO A 16 11.25 3.42 -51.88
N ALA A 17 10.58 2.35 -52.33
CA ALA A 17 9.47 1.73 -51.61
C ALA A 17 9.90 1.02 -50.30
N LEU A 18 11.06 0.38 -50.25
CA LEU A 18 11.60 -0.38 -49.11
C LEU A 18 12.05 0.53 -47.96
N GLU A 19 12.65 1.68 -48.26
CA GLU A 19 13.05 2.66 -47.24
C GLU A 19 11.83 3.28 -46.50
N ASN A 20 10.72 3.49 -47.22
CA ASN A 20 9.46 3.96 -46.63
C ASN A 20 8.88 2.95 -45.63
N VAL A 21 8.99 1.64 -45.92
CA VAL A 21 8.57 0.58 -45.01
C VAL A 21 9.47 0.51 -43.79
N ARG A 22 10.80 0.57 -43.98
CA ARG A 22 11.78 0.61 -42.89
C ARG A 22 11.51 1.77 -41.93
N ARG A 23 11.29 2.97 -42.47
CA ARG A 23 10.94 4.17 -41.68
C ARG A 23 9.64 3.98 -40.89
N LYS A 24 8.65 3.32 -41.48
CA LYS A 24 7.36 3.02 -40.81
C LYS A 24 7.52 1.99 -39.68
N MET A 25 8.38 0.98 -39.87
CA MET A 25 8.72 0.01 -38.83
C MET A 25 9.46 0.67 -37.67
N VAL A 26 10.45 1.52 -37.96
CA VAL A 26 11.19 2.27 -36.93
C VAL A 26 10.25 3.19 -36.14
N ARG A 27 9.33 3.89 -36.82
CA ARG A 27 8.34 4.74 -36.15
C ARG A 27 7.43 3.93 -35.22
N LEU A 28 7.03 2.73 -35.63
CA LEU A 28 6.22 1.83 -34.79
C LEU A 28 7.02 1.31 -33.58
N GLN A 29 8.29 0.95 -33.77
CA GLN A 29 9.18 0.52 -32.69
C GLN A 29 9.35 1.62 -31.65
N ILE A 30 9.59 2.87 -32.07
CA ILE A 30 9.73 4.01 -31.16
C ILE A 30 8.45 4.20 -30.33
N VAL A 31 7.27 4.11 -30.96
CA VAL A 31 5.98 4.23 -30.26
C VAL A 31 5.81 3.11 -29.23
N SER A 32 6.12 1.86 -29.60
CA SER A 32 6.00 0.72 -28.69
C SER A 32 6.94 0.84 -27.48
N VAL A 33 8.20 1.21 -27.72
CA VAL A 33 9.19 1.44 -26.65
C VAL A 33 8.77 2.60 -25.76
N ALA A 34 8.24 3.68 -26.32
CA ALA A 34 7.76 4.82 -25.54
C ALA A 34 6.64 4.41 -24.58
N ILE A 35 5.65 3.65 -25.05
CA ILE A 35 4.55 3.17 -24.18
C ILE A 35 5.10 2.27 -23.07
N MET A 36 6.01 1.34 -23.40
CA MET A 36 6.64 0.45 -22.43
C MET A 36 7.36 1.22 -21.31
N VAL A 37 8.15 2.24 -21.67
CA VAL A 37 8.86 3.08 -20.71
C VAL A 37 7.89 3.89 -19.85
N VAL A 38 6.85 4.47 -20.44
CA VAL A 38 5.83 5.24 -19.70
C VAL A 38 5.10 4.34 -18.71
N SER A 39 4.71 3.12 -19.10
CA SER A 39 4.08 2.16 -18.19
C SER A 39 4.98 1.83 -17.00
N LEU A 40 6.28 1.60 -17.24
CA LEU A 40 7.23 1.35 -16.16
C LEU A 40 7.37 2.55 -15.22
N MET A 41 7.49 3.77 -15.79
CA MET A 41 7.58 5.00 -15.00
C MET A 41 6.30 5.28 -14.20
N ALA A 42 5.13 4.93 -14.72
CA ALA A 42 3.86 5.07 -14.01
C ALA A 42 3.81 4.15 -12.78
N VAL A 43 4.28 2.90 -12.88
CA VAL A 43 4.34 1.96 -11.76
C VAL A 43 5.30 2.47 -10.68
N PHE A 44 6.50 2.87 -11.06
CA PHE A 44 7.46 3.45 -10.10
C PHE A 44 6.91 4.73 -9.45
N GLY A 45 6.31 5.61 -10.25
CA GLY A 45 5.65 6.82 -9.75
C GLY A 45 4.57 6.50 -8.71
N ALA A 46 3.73 5.49 -8.96
CA ALA A 46 2.70 5.05 -8.02
C ALA A 46 3.29 4.50 -6.72
N VAL A 47 4.38 3.71 -6.79
CA VAL A 47 5.07 3.18 -5.60
C VAL A 47 5.68 4.31 -4.78
N VAL A 48 6.46 5.20 -5.41
CA VAL A 48 7.11 6.33 -4.74
C VAL A 48 6.05 7.24 -4.10
N TYR A 49 4.98 7.55 -4.83
CA TYR A 49 3.86 8.32 -4.31
C TYR A 49 3.19 7.64 -3.12
N LYS A 50 2.95 6.33 -3.20
CA LYS A 50 2.39 5.55 -2.09
C LYS A 50 3.32 5.54 -0.87
N THR A 51 4.64 5.50 -1.06
CA THR A 51 5.61 5.49 0.05
C THR A 51 5.90 6.88 0.63
N MET A 52 5.86 7.94 -0.19
CA MET A 52 6.13 9.32 0.24
C MET A 52 4.90 9.99 0.84
N ARG A 53 3.71 9.50 0.53
CA ARG A 53 2.50 9.96 1.22
C ARG A 53 2.49 9.40 2.64
N PRO A 54 2.38 10.27 3.67
CA PRO A 54 2.11 9.78 5.01
C PRO A 54 0.83 8.94 4.93
N ALA A 55 0.94 7.69 5.35
CA ALA A 55 -0.19 6.78 5.30
C ALA A 55 -1.37 7.45 6.02
N PRO A 56 -2.59 7.46 5.43
CA PRO A 56 -3.77 7.67 6.25
C PRO A 56 -3.67 6.63 7.36
N LYS A 57 -3.74 7.07 8.64
CA LYS A 57 -3.58 6.25 9.85
C LYS A 57 -4.03 4.83 9.57
N ALA A 58 -3.07 3.94 9.33
CA ALA A 58 -3.38 2.59 8.88
C ALA A 58 -4.26 1.97 9.96
N ALA A 59 -5.47 1.58 9.59
CA ALA A 59 -6.24 0.66 10.37
C ALA A 59 -5.47 -0.67 10.39
N GLY A 60 -4.60 -0.83 11.38
CA GLY A 60 -4.20 -2.09 11.96
C GLY A 60 -3.31 -2.90 11.05
N GLN A 61 -2.01 -2.64 11.09
CA GLN A 61 -1.07 -3.75 10.88
C GLN A 61 -1.40 -4.80 11.94
N ALA A 62 -1.95 -5.93 11.49
CA ALA A 62 -2.13 -7.09 12.34
C ALA A 62 -0.77 -7.43 12.93
N ALA A 63 -0.63 -7.25 14.24
CA ALA A 63 0.51 -7.75 14.97
C ALA A 63 0.61 -9.26 14.69
N SER A 64 1.83 -9.74 14.47
CA SER A 64 2.12 -11.15 14.29
C SER A 64 1.50 -11.93 15.46
N ASN A 65 0.45 -12.71 15.20
CA ASN A 65 -0.30 -13.50 16.18
C ASN A 65 0.50 -14.73 16.62
N ILE A 66 1.80 -14.59 16.91
CA ILE A 66 2.55 -15.63 17.59
C ILE A 66 2.14 -15.54 19.07
N PRO A 67 1.43 -16.54 19.63
CA PRO A 67 1.11 -16.52 21.04
C PRO A 67 2.42 -16.60 21.82
N ALA A 68 2.81 -15.49 22.45
CA ALA A 68 3.80 -15.54 23.50
C ALA A 68 3.07 -16.03 24.76
N ASP A 69 3.57 -17.07 25.41
CA ASP A 69 3.03 -17.62 26.67
C ASP A 69 3.26 -16.67 27.87
N ALA A 70 3.54 -15.39 27.59
CA ALA A 70 3.83 -14.35 28.56
C ALA A 70 2.58 -13.47 28.79
N PRO A 71 2.34 -12.99 30.02
CA PRO A 71 1.28 -12.03 30.29
C PRO A 71 1.41 -10.77 29.43
N VAL A 72 0.30 -10.33 28.84
CA VAL A 72 0.25 -9.10 28.05
C VAL A 72 0.07 -7.90 28.97
N ALA A 73 1.10 -7.04 29.06
CA ALA A 73 1.03 -5.77 29.77
C ALA A 73 0.86 -4.63 28.76
N VAL A 74 -0.32 -4.00 28.75
CA VAL A 74 -0.63 -2.87 27.86
C VAL A 74 -1.51 -1.84 28.57
N SER A 75 -1.36 -0.58 28.19
CA SER A 75 -2.15 0.54 28.73
C SER A 75 -3.06 1.13 27.68
N ALA A 76 -4.35 1.26 28.01
CA ALA A 76 -5.32 1.95 27.17
C ALA A 76 -5.38 3.44 27.55
N ALA A 77 -5.08 4.34 26.60
CA ALA A 77 -5.21 5.78 26.79
C ALA A 77 -6.67 6.21 26.64
N LEU A 78 -7.45 6.09 27.72
CA LEU A 78 -8.84 6.56 27.75
C LEU A 78 -8.92 8.10 27.72
N PRO A 79 -10.04 8.69 27.27
CA PRO A 79 -10.21 10.14 27.27
C PRO A 79 -10.00 10.75 28.66
N GLN A 80 -9.48 11.97 28.73
CA GLN A 80 -9.31 12.64 30.02
C GLN A 80 -10.64 12.81 30.75
N GLY A 81 -10.64 12.49 32.05
CA GLY A 81 -11.84 12.53 32.90
C GLY A 81 -12.88 11.47 32.55
N PHE A 82 -12.55 10.47 31.74
CA PHE A 82 -13.44 9.34 31.47
C PHE A 82 -13.56 8.47 32.73
N THR A 83 -14.78 8.31 33.25
CA THR A 83 -15.08 7.42 34.36
C THR A 83 -15.61 6.10 33.81
N VAL A 84 -14.90 5.00 34.05
CA VAL A 84 -15.33 3.65 33.66
C VAL A 84 -16.47 3.20 34.58
N LEU A 85 -17.59 2.80 33.99
CA LEU A 85 -18.77 2.28 34.70
C LEU A 85 -18.92 0.77 34.53
N SER A 86 -18.55 0.23 33.38
CA SER A 86 -18.61 -1.20 33.10
C SER A 86 -17.55 -1.62 32.08
N THR A 87 -17.17 -2.89 32.11
CA THR A 87 -16.24 -3.48 31.15
C THR A 87 -16.75 -4.81 30.63
N ALA A 88 -16.44 -5.11 29.37
CA ALA A 88 -16.74 -6.41 28.75
C ALA A 88 -15.55 -6.87 27.91
N LEU A 89 -15.31 -8.18 27.85
CA LEU A 89 -14.20 -8.79 27.13
C LEU A 89 -14.74 -9.70 26.02
N SER A 90 -14.17 -9.62 24.81
CA SER A 90 -14.44 -10.53 23.70
C SER A 90 -13.20 -10.68 22.82
N GLY A 91 -12.64 -11.89 22.73
CA GLY A 91 -11.37 -12.12 22.05
C GLY A 91 -10.28 -11.18 22.60
N ASN A 92 -9.55 -10.51 21.72
CA ASN A 92 -8.50 -9.55 22.08
C ASN A 92 -9.04 -8.14 22.41
N GLN A 93 -10.35 -7.98 22.60
CA GLN A 93 -10.99 -6.68 22.75
C GLN A 93 -11.64 -6.52 24.11
N VAL A 94 -11.37 -5.37 24.73
CA VAL A 94 -12.02 -4.89 25.94
C VAL A 94 -12.87 -3.68 25.60
N LEU A 95 -14.16 -3.74 25.89
CA LEU A 95 -15.06 -2.59 25.84
C LEU A 95 -15.09 -1.93 27.22
N PHE A 96 -14.80 -0.63 27.26
CA PHE A 96 -14.96 0.24 28.42
C PHE A 96 -16.20 1.10 28.21
N TYR A 97 -17.24 0.86 28.98
CA TYR A 97 -18.43 1.71 29.01
C TYR A 97 -18.29 2.73 30.15
N GLY A 98 -18.58 3.99 29.89
CA GLY A 98 -18.40 5.04 30.88
C GLY A 98 -19.00 6.38 30.50
N THR A 99 -18.63 7.39 31.29
CA THR A 99 -19.02 8.79 31.08
C THR A 99 -17.80 9.67 30.93
N LEU A 100 -17.85 10.58 29.97
CA LEU A 100 -16.87 11.66 29.81
C LEU A 100 -16.99 12.68 30.94
N ALA A 101 -15.98 13.55 31.08
CA ALA A 101 -16.01 14.68 32.01
C ALA A 101 -17.23 15.61 31.78
N SER A 102 -17.77 15.66 30.56
CA SER A 102 -18.98 16.40 30.20
C SER A 102 -20.29 15.72 30.65
N GLY A 103 -20.23 14.52 31.23
CA GLY A 103 -21.39 13.71 31.59
C GLY A 103 -21.97 12.87 30.44
N GLN A 104 -21.48 13.05 29.20
CA GLN A 104 -21.93 12.24 28.06
C GLN A 104 -21.48 10.79 28.18
N ARG A 105 -22.35 9.86 27.79
CA ARG A 105 -22.04 8.42 27.77
C ARG A 105 -21.22 8.08 26.53
N GLN A 106 -20.22 7.24 26.72
CA GLN A 106 -19.38 6.75 25.65
C GLN A 106 -18.89 5.33 25.96
N ALA A 107 -18.80 4.51 24.92
CA ALA A 107 -18.11 3.23 24.98
C ALA A 107 -16.83 3.30 24.14
N VAL A 108 -15.75 2.70 24.64
CA VAL A 108 -14.44 2.66 23.99
C VAL A 108 -14.03 1.20 23.87
N VAL A 109 -13.73 0.74 22.65
CA VAL A 109 -13.23 -0.62 22.40
C VAL A 109 -11.73 -0.56 22.22
N PHE A 110 -11.00 -1.26 23.08
CA PHE A 110 -9.56 -1.37 23.07
C PHE A 110 -9.15 -2.79 22.68
N ASP A 111 -8.34 -2.91 21.64
CA ASP A 111 -7.74 -4.20 21.27
C ASP A 111 -6.35 -4.31 21.90
N TYR A 112 -6.19 -5.24 22.85
CA TYR A 112 -4.94 -5.46 23.56
C TYR A 112 -3.95 -6.33 22.79
N GLY A 113 -4.36 -6.97 21.68
CA GLY A 113 -3.45 -7.69 20.79
C GLY A 113 -2.62 -6.75 19.91
N ILE A 114 -3.21 -5.62 19.50
CA ILE A 114 -2.51 -4.56 18.76
C ILE A 114 -2.27 -3.28 19.57
N GLY A 115 -2.69 -3.26 20.85
CA GLY A 115 -2.41 -2.22 21.83
C GLY A 115 -3.01 -0.85 21.52
N ARG A 116 -4.23 -0.78 20.95
CA ARG A 116 -4.88 0.50 20.63
C ARG A 116 -6.40 0.47 20.72
N ILE A 117 -7.00 1.66 20.80
CA ILE A 117 -8.44 1.84 20.67
C ILE A 117 -8.84 1.58 19.20
N VAL A 118 -9.79 0.66 19.00
CA VAL A 118 -10.32 0.28 17.68
C VAL A 118 -11.70 0.89 17.41
N ALA A 119 -12.43 1.31 18.45
CA ALA A 119 -13.69 2.04 18.28
C ALA A 119 -13.97 2.97 19.45
N THR A 120 -14.62 4.10 19.14
CA THR A 120 -15.22 5.01 20.11
C THR A 120 -16.67 5.23 19.71
N ILE A 121 -17.59 4.90 20.61
CA ILE A 121 -19.04 4.95 20.37
C ILE A 121 -19.64 5.97 21.32
N SER A 122 -20.05 7.13 20.78
CA SER A 122 -20.83 8.11 21.52
C SER A 122 -22.27 7.63 21.66
N LEU A 123 -22.85 7.77 22.85
CA LEU A 123 -24.21 7.33 23.15
C LEU A 123 -25.05 8.55 23.50
N SER A 124 -25.95 8.93 22.61
CA SER A 124 -26.97 9.95 22.82
C SER A 124 -28.31 9.26 23.11
N ASN A 125 -29.06 9.77 24.08
CA ASN A 125 -30.42 9.37 24.38
C ASN A 125 -31.37 10.50 23.97
#